data_AF-C0CM98-F1
#
_entry.id   AF-C0CM98-F1
#
_cell.length_a   1.000
_cell.length_b   1.000
_cell.length_c   1.000
_cell.angle_alpha   90.00
_cell.angle_beta   90.00
_cell.angle_gamma   90.00
#
_symmetry.space_group_name_H-M   'P 1'
#
loop_
_entity.id
_entity.type
_entity.pdbx_description
1 polymer ?
#
loop_
_entity_poly.entity_id
_entity_poly.type
_entity_poly.pdbx_seq_one_letter_code
_entity_poly.pdbx_strand_id
1 'polypeptide(L)'
;MNEPNLERNSFWHRRKKWPIFVVILLLIWVVSKHETNSDNKSNLDQEDIWLDGYTNLDDFDYYINGDDIHIKRYEGNEDKIRVNSSYNGKKVVSFEDATFMFCDAISVVIPEGTKHLDNPTFNSSDIKYIFLPSTLEDVEDEFWGYLHNIEKIYYGGTNEQWNKMCQFGRKGIEANELFCKVDPDDLGTEKSESSPIVMQEVVEKDSKDESDNSSKLEKESLSSKEQFVEDSSKYLSADIANKLYTIITSDLGFEKVEFVGKDNVGDSVWNVYCDDISVLVVASDDVYRIWSGDYTFYEEGTVVTTKQQMNETFVKDEDRTSYYVIAQDIVMQYLKNPTSAKFPWGTDEIGFAKSGNVIAVQGYVDATNSFGGQVRSQWTVEFRVTDLAALSYEILYVNVDGQSSGTYIELN
;
A
#
# COMPACT_ATOMS: atom_id res chain seq x y z
N MET A 1 -61.02 20.02 -17.38
CA MET A 1 -60.96 19.15 -16.18
C MET A 1 -59.48 19.02 -15.81
N ASN A 2 -59.14 19.67 -14.70
CA ASN A 2 -58.02 19.50 -13.75
C ASN A 2 -56.70 18.82 -14.21
N GLU A 3 -55.64 19.63 -14.27
CA GLU A 3 -54.32 19.57 -13.56
C GLU A 3 -53.53 18.24 -13.36
N PRO A 4 -52.20 18.29 -13.08
CA PRO A 4 -51.22 19.39 -13.20
C PRO A 4 -49.80 19.02 -13.72
N ASN A 5 -49.03 20.12 -13.84
CA ASN A 5 -47.60 20.35 -14.10
C ASN A 5 -46.57 19.43 -13.42
N LEU A 6 -45.45 19.23 -14.12
CA LEU A 6 -44.11 19.19 -13.53
C LEU A 6 -43.17 20.06 -14.39
N GLU A 7 -42.82 21.21 -13.84
CA GLU A 7 -41.88 22.19 -14.38
C GLU A 7 -40.45 21.62 -14.36
N ARG A 8 -39.78 21.60 -15.52
CA ARG A 8 -38.31 21.51 -15.61
C ARG A 8 -37.76 22.92 -15.64
N ASN A 9 -37.22 23.38 -14.52
CA ASN A 9 -36.46 24.63 -14.48
C ASN A 9 -35.07 24.41 -15.09
N SER A 10 -34.83 25.14 -16.18
CA SER A 10 -33.54 25.37 -16.80
C SER A 10 -32.71 26.37 -15.98
N PHE A 11 -31.42 26.11 -15.77
CA PHE A 11 -30.51 27.15 -15.29
C PHE A 11 -29.11 27.00 -15.93
N TRP A 12 -28.87 27.75 -17.01
CA TRP A 12 -27.53 28.10 -17.48
C TRP A 12 -27.24 29.55 -17.08
N HIS A 13 -26.24 29.77 -16.22
CA HIS A 13 -25.03 30.55 -16.51
C HIS A 13 -24.34 31.05 -15.23
N ARG A 14 -23.09 30.60 -15.03
CA ARG A 14 -21.89 31.47 -14.88
C ARG A 14 -20.63 30.59 -14.77
N ARG A 15 -20.04 30.20 -15.91
CA ARG A 15 -18.63 29.80 -15.97
C ARG A 15 -17.81 31.05 -16.28
N LYS A 16 -17.07 31.56 -15.30
CA LYS A 16 -15.97 32.50 -15.54
C LYS A 16 -14.80 31.69 -16.10
N LYS A 17 -14.36 32.05 -17.30
CA LYS A 17 -13.14 31.57 -17.94
C LYS A 17 -11.94 32.17 -17.20
N TRP A 18 -10.99 31.35 -16.78
CA TRP A 18 -9.61 31.78 -16.52
C TRP A 18 -8.67 31.03 -17.49
N PRO A 19 -7.67 31.71 -18.08
CA PRO A 19 -6.81 31.14 -19.09
C PRO A 19 -5.68 30.31 -18.48
N ILE A 20 -5.29 29.29 -19.25
CA ILE A 20 -4.09 28.48 -19.14
C ILE A 20 -2.85 29.39 -19.01
N PHE A 21 -2.05 29.17 -17.97
CA PHE A 21 -0.64 29.56 -17.94
C PHE A 21 0.19 28.33 -17.60
N VAL A 22 0.83 27.78 -18.63
CA VAL A 22 1.98 26.88 -18.52
C VAL A 22 3.20 27.78 -18.30
N VAL A 23 3.90 27.63 -17.18
CA VAL A 23 5.25 28.18 -16.99
C VAL A 23 6.12 27.13 -16.34
N ILE A 24 6.97 26.50 -17.16
CA ILE A 24 8.13 25.70 -16.73
C ILE A 24 9.26 26.67 -16.40
N LEU A 25 9.77 26.65 -15.15
CA LEU A 25 11.07 27.22 -14.81
C LEU A 25 11.79 26.37 -13.75
N LEU A 26 12.66 25.48 -14.24
CA LEU A 26 13.85 25.01 -13.52
C LEU A 26 14.79 26.20 -13.31
N LEU A 27 15.25 26.46 -12.07
CA LEU A 27 16.58 27.05 -11.83
C LEU A 27 17.05 26.81 -10.39
N ILE A 28 18.14 26.05 -10.30
CA ILE A 28 19.05 25.89 -9.16
C ILE A 28 19.65 27.25 -8.79
N TRP A 29 19.69 27.60 -7.49
CA TRP A 29 20.71 28.50 -6.98
C TRP A 29 21.23 28.05 -5.61
N VAL A 30 22.46 27.54 -5.62
CA VAL A 30 23.25 27.12 -4.48
C VAL A 30 24.16 28.28 -4.06
N VAL A 31 24.06 28.62 -2.78
CA VAL A 31 25.07 29.22 -1.87
C VAL A 31 25.43 30.70 -2.05
N SER A 32 25.13 31.47 -0.99
CA SER A 32 26.17 32.29 -0.37
C SER A 32 26.20 32.04 1.14
N LYS A 33 27.36 31.56 1.58
CA LYS A 33 27.72 31.27 2.97
C LYS A 33 27.94 32.59 3.71
N HIS A 34 27.35 32.75 4.89
CA HIS A 34 27.96 33.56 5.94
C HIS A 34 27.70 32.89 7.29
N GLU A 35 28.74 32.22 7.81
CA GLU A 35 28.81 31.75 9.20
C GLU A 35 28.94 32.96 10.12
N THR A 36 28.03 33.09 11.09
CA THR A 36 28.32 33.69 12.39
C THR A 36 27.64 32.87 13.48
N ASN A 37 28.48 32.13 14.19
CA ASN A 37 28.46 31.77 15.62
C ASN A 37 27.13 31.73 16.39
N SER A 38 26.88 30.51 16.90
CA SER A 38 26.46 30.14 18.26
C SER A 38 25.50 31.06 19.03
N ASP A 39 24.43 30.40 19.49
CA ASP A 39 23.56 30.77 20.60
C ASP A 39 22.41 31.72 20.25
N ASN A 40 21.40 31.13 19.59
CA ASN A 40 19.99 31.34 19.93
C ASN A 40 19.15 30.25 19.23
N LYS A 41 19.00 29.10 19.90
CA LYS A 41 17.92 28.15 19.61
C LYS A 41 16.64 28.74 20.23
N SER A 42 16.10 29.77 19.59
CA SER A 42 14.76 30.28 19.89
C SER A 42 13.76 29.60 18.97
N ASN A 43 12.82 28.87 19.58
CA ASN A 43 11.59 28.34 19.02
C ASN A 43 11.18 28.99 17.70
N LEU A 44 11.28 28.21 16.62
CA LEU A 44 10.55 28.45 15.40
C LEU A 44 9.29 27.58 15.49
N ASP A 45 8.16 28.23 15.27
CA ASP A 45 6.82 27.79 15.57
C ASP A 45 6.45 26.48 14.86
N GLN A 46 5.96 25.52 15.64
CA GLN A 46 5.31 24.31 15.16
C GLN A 46 4.05 24.77 14.41
N GLU A 47 4.05 24.68 13.08
CA GLU A 47 2.86 24.97 12.26
C GLU A 47 1.68 24.19 12.83
N ASP A 48 0.55 24.86 13.08
CA ASP A 48 -0.66 24.24 13.62
C ASP A 48 -1.21 23.25 12.59
N ILE A 49 -0.74 22.01 12.61
CA ILE A 49 -1.01 20.98 11.59
C ILE A 49 -2.46 20.48 11.61
N TRP A 50 -3.24 20.80 12.65
CA TRP A 50 -4.61 20.34 12.80
C TRP A 50 -5.61 21.44 12.42
N LEU A 51 -6.80 21.04 11.96
CA LEU A 51 -7.88 21.99 11.68
C LEU A 51 -8.51 22.45 13.01
N ASP A 52 -8.56 23.77 13.23
CA ASP A 52 -9.39 24.37 14.29
C ASP A 52 -10.86 24.34 13.85
N GLY A 53 -11.65 23.46 14.47
CA GLY A 53 -13.05 23.21 14.11
C GLY A 53 -13.25 21.89 13.34
N TYR A 54 -14.23 21.85 12.44
CA TYR A 54 -14.60 20.63 11.72
C TYR A 54 -14.81 20.91 10.23
N THR A 55 -14.42 19.95 9.39
CA THR A 55 -14.70 19.94 7.96
C THR A 55 -16.21 19.94 7.72
N ASN A 56 -16.67 20.71 6.73
CA ASN A 56 -18.10 20.79 6.43
C ASN A 56 -18.58 19.45 5.85
N LEU A 57 -19.79 19.03 6.23
CA LEU A 57 -20.38 17.80 5.69
C LEU A 57 -20.55 17.88 4.16
N ASP A 58 -20.77 19.08 3.62
CA ASP A 58 -20.91 19.31 2.18
C ASP A 58 -19.62 19.01 1.38
N ASP A 59 -18.48 18.86 2.04
CA ASP A 59 -17.20 18.48 1.42
C ASP A 59 -17.08 16.95 1.26
N PHE A 60 -18.12 16.19 1.63
CA PHE A 60 -18.14 14.73 1.53
C PHE A 60 -19.31 14.26 0.65
N ASP A 61 -19.08 13.22 -0.15
CA ASP A 61 -20.15 12.33 -0.59
C ASP A 61 -20.47 11.35 0.55
N TYR A 62 -21.75 11.24 0.89
CA TYR A 62 -22.20 10.44 2.02
C TYR A 62 -23.65 9.99 1.83
N TYR A 63 -24.06 9.01 2.63
CA TYR A 63 -25.46 8.68 2.80
C TYR A 63 -25.81 8.50 4.27
N ILE A 64 -27.10 8.55 4.56
CA ILE A 64 -27.63 8.39 5.91
C ILE A 64 -28.45 7.11 5.95
N ASN A 65 -28.15 6.24 6.91
CA ASN A 65 -28.94 5.07 7.25
C ASN A 65 -29.45 5.20 8.69
N GLY A 66 -30.71 5.60 8.85
CA GLY A 66 -31.27 5.92 10.17
C GLY A 66 -30.60 7.14 10.81
N ASP A 67 -29.91 6.92 11.93
CA ASP A 67 -29.16 7.96 12.66
C ASP A 67 -27.66 7.96 12.35
N ASP A 68 -27.24 7.09 11.43
CA ASP A 68 -25.85 6.87 11.09
C ASP A 68 -25.52 7.50 9.72
N ILE A 69 -24.39 8.20 9.67
CA ILE A 69 -23.77 8.79 8.49
C ILE A 69 -22.63 7.87 8.07
N HIS A 70 -22.67 7.50 6.80
CA HIS A 70 -21.66 6.71 6.12
C HIS A 70 -21.01 7.61 5.07
N ILE A 71 -19.73 7.94 5.27
CA ILE A 71 -18.96 8.81 4.38
C ILE A 71 -18.37 7.92 3.29
N LYS A 72 -18.53 8.30 2.02
CA LYS A 72 -18.01 7.55 0.88
C LYS A 72 -16.78 8.18 0.27
N ARG A 73 -16.74 9.50 0.19
CA ARG A 73 -15.64 10.22 -0.47
C ARG A 73 -15.48 11.61 0.08
N TYR A 74 -14.24 12.06 0.23
CA TYR A 74 -13.93 13.46 0.41
C TYR A 74 -13.83 14.14 -0.96
N GLU A 75 -14.65 15.17 -1.18
CA GLU A 75 -14.70 15.97 -2.40
C GLU A 75 -14.12 17.38 -2.21
N GLY A 76 -13.73 17.73 -0.98
CA GLY A 76 -13.08 18.99 -0.67
C GLY A 76 -11.61 19.03 -1.13
N ASN A 77 -10.96 20.16 -0.85
CA ASN A 77 -9.59 20.45 -1.25
C ASN A 77 -8.80 21.21 -0.16
N GLU A 78 -9.22 21.05 1.09
CA GLU A 78 -8.57 21.68 2.24
C GLU A 78 -7.37 20.86 2.69
N ASP A 79 -6.30 21.54 3.10
CA ASP A 79 -5.05 20.89 3.51
C ASP A 79 -5.20 20.10 4.82
N LYS A 80 -6.24 20.37 5.62
CA LYS A 80 -6.45 19.77 6.95
C LYS A 80 -7.89 19.35 7.09
N ILE A 81 -8.10 18.09 7.48
CA ILE A 81 -9.43 17.49 7.57
C ILE A 81 -9.68 17.07 9.01
N ARG A 82 -10.79 17.54 9.58
CA ARG A 82 -11.27 17.11 10.89
C ARG A 82 -12.74 16.78 10.81
N VAL A 83 -13.05 15.50 10.69
CA VAL A 83 -14.44 15.07 10.56
C VAL A 83 -15.10 15.11 11.93
N ASN A 84 -16.31 15.63 11.99
CA ASN A 84 -17.08 15.69 13.24
C ASN A 84 -17.68 14.30 13.56
N SER A 85 -17.74 13.92 14.84
CA SER A 85 -18.42 12.69 15.27
C SER A 85 -19.92 12.71 15.00
N SER A 86 -20.50 13.90 14.80
CA SER A 86 -21.88 14.03 14.36
C SER A 86 -22.13 15.29 13.52
N TYR A 87 -23.06 15.17 12.57
CA TYR A 87 -23.60 16.30 11.83
C TYR A 87 -25.11 16.32 11.95
N ASN A 88 -25.68 17.47 12.34
CA ASN A 88 -27.12 17.66 12.51
C ASN A 88 -27.80 16.59 13.39
N GLY A 89 -27.11 16.13 14.44
CA GLY A 89 -27.59 15.12 15.39
C GLY A 89 -27.47 13.67 14.91
N LYS A 90 -26.90 13.42 13.73
CA LYS A 90 -26.61 12.09 13.19
C LYS A 90 -25.12 11.77 13.32
N LYS A 91 -24.78 10.52 13.58
CA LYS A 91 -23.43 10.10 13.97
C LYS A 91 -22.63 9.65 12.77
N VAL A 92 -21.36 10.01 12.67
CA VAL A 92 -20.45 9.43 11.68
C VAL A 92 -19.98 8.08 12.21
N VAL A 93 -20.25 7.01 11.46
CA VAL A 93 -19.96 5.64 11.91
C VAL A 93 -19.05 4.86 10.97
N SER A 94 -18.89 5.28 9.71
CA SER A 94 -18.03 4.57 8.76
C SER A 94 -17.52 5.44 7.61
N PHE A 95 -16.41 4.98 7.04
CA PHE A 95 -15.75 5.54 5.86
C PHE A 95 -15.60 4.43 4.82
N GLU A 96 -16.18 4.63 3.66
CA GLU A 96 -16.34 3.65 2.59
C GLU A 96 -15.58 4.07 1.33
N ASP A 97 -15.51 3.18 0.33
CA ASP A 97 -15.20 3.50 -1.09
C ASP A 97 -13.97 4.41 -1.29
N ALA A 98 -12.88 4.08 -0.58
CA ALA A 98 -11.62 4.80 -0.68
C ALA A 98 -11.75 6.31 -0.37
N THR A 99 -12.36 6.63 0.78
CA THR A 99 -12.82 7.99 1.11
C THR A 99 -11.79 9.10 0.88
N PHE A 100 -10.53 8.89 1.24
CA PHE A 100 -9.42 9.85 1.10
C PHE A 100 -8.43 9.43 0.01
N MET A 101 -8.86 8.68 -1.00
CA MET A 101 -8.01 8.30 -2.11
C MET A 101 -7.56 9.51 -2.93
N PHE A 102 -6.26 9.61 -3.22
CA PHE A 102 -5.63 10.77 -3.86
C PHE A 102 -5.85 12.09 -3.10
N CYS A 103 -6.02 12.02 -1.78
CA CYS A 103 -6.16 13.20 -0.95
C CYS A 103 -4.79 13.85 -0.68
N ASP A 104 -4.67 15.13 -1.03
CA ASP A 104 -3.45 15.94 -0.83
C ASP A 104 -3.39 16.61 0.56
N ALA A 105 -4.33 16.30 1.46
CA ALA A 105 -4.36 16.87 2.80
C ALA A 105 -3.17 16.38 3.65
N ILE A 106 -2.57 17.27 4.44
CA ILE A 106 -1.45 16.94 5.33
C ILE A 106 -1.92 16.19 6.58
N SER A 107 -3.14 16.47 7.06
CA SER A 107 -3.67 15.88 8.28
C SER A 107 -5.14 15.48 8.20
N VAL A 108 -5.47 14.35 8.82
CA VAL A 108 -6.84 13.82 8.91
C VAL A 108 -7.17 13.36 10.32
N VAL A 109 -8.32 13.81 10.84
CA VAL A 109 -8.90 13.32 12.09
C VAL A 109 -10.16 12.51 11.80
N ILE A 110 -10.08 11.20 12.07
CA ILE A 110 -11.22 10.28 12.05
C ILE A 110 -11.89 10.28 13.43
N PRO A 111 -13.18 10.59 13.56
CA PRO A 111 -13.79 10.93 14.83
C PRO A 111 -14.12 9.69 15.66
N GLU A 112 -14.09 9.86 16.98
CA GLU A 112 -14.68 8.88 17.89
C GLU A 112 -16.16 8.65 17.56
N GLY A 113 -16.59 7.38 17.62
CA GLY A 113 -17.88 6.91 17.11
C GLY A 113 -17.77 6.17 15.77
N THR A 114 -16.67 6.34 15.05
CA THR A 114 -16.36 5.58 13.83
C THR A 114 -16.07 4.13 14.19
N LYS A 115 -16.76 3.22 13.52
CA LYS A 115 -16.60 1.77 13.72
C LYS A 115 -15.87 1.11 12.58
N HIS A 116 -16.11 1.56 11.35
CA HIS A 116 -15.64 0.87 10.14
C HIS A 116 -14.84 1.80 9.23
N LEU A 117 -13.72 1.29 8.72
CA LEU A 117 -12.91 1.92 7.67
C LEU A 117 -12.67 0.87 6.58
N ASP A 118 -13.07 1.15 5.35
CA ASP A 118 -12.75 0.28 4.22
C ASP A 118 -11.24 0.28 3.94
N ASN A 119 -10.68 -0.84 3.49
CA ASN A 119 -9.24 -1.02 3.25
C ASN A 119 -8.61 0.15 2.46
N PRO A 120 -9.12 0.55 1.27
CA PRO A 120 -8.49 1.60 0.46
C PRO A 120 -8.76 3.03 0.94
N THR A 121 -9.28 3.25 2.16
CA THR A 121 -9.67 4.59 2.67
C THR A 121 -8.59 5.65 2.45
N PHE A 122 -7.31 5.31 2.61
CA PHE A 122 -6.16 6.22 2.47
C PHE A 122 -5.27 5.94 1.25
N ASN A 123 -5.75 5.15 0.29
CA ASN A 123 -4.95 4.73 -0.85
C ASN A 123 -4.42 5.94 -1.65
N SER A 124 -3.10 5.97 -1.88
CA SER A 124 -2.43 7.02 -2.65
C SER A 124 -2.70 8.43 -2.10
N SER A 125 -2.81 8.59 -0.77
CA SER A 125 -2.93 9.89 -0.11
C SER A 125 -1.57 10.40 0.36
N ASP A 126 -1.42 11.73 0.46
CA ASP A 126 -0.21 12.42 0.92
C ASP A 126 -0.26 12.77 2.42
N ILE A 127 -1.13 12.10 3.18
CA ILE A 127 -1.38 12.37 4.60
C ILE A 127 -0.13 12.04 5.40
N LYS A 128 0.26 12.95 6.31
CA LYS A 128 1.41 12.77 7.20
C LYS A 128 1.03 12.61 8.66
N TYR A 129 -0.11 13.16 9.05
CA TYR A 129 -0.58 13.13 10.43
C TYR A 129 -2.01 12.63 10.47
N ILE A 130 -2.23 11.52 11.17
CA ILE A 130 -3.55 10.91 11.25
C ILE A 130 -3.95 10.69 12.71
N PHE A 131 -5.20 11.00 13.02
CA PHE A 131 -5.85 10.53 14.23
C PHE A 131 -6.83 9.40 13.90
N LEU A 132 -6.67 8.26 14.59
CA LEU A 132 -7.54 7.09 14.52
C LEU A 132 -8.29 6.91 15.85
N PRO A 133 -9.61 6.66 15.83
CA PRO A 133 -10.40 6.61 17.05
C PRO A 133 -10.26 5.26 17.78
N SER A 134 -10.44 5.27 19.10
CA SER A 134 -10.49 4.08 19.95
C SER A 134 -11.69 3.17 19.68
N THR A 135 -12.69 3.70 18.98
CA THR A 135 -13.98 3.06 18.66
C THR A 135 -13.98 2.22 17.38
N LEU A 136 -12.86 2.17 16.63
CA LEU A 136 -12.73 1.29 15.47
C LEU A 136 -12.93 -0.19 15.86
N GLU A 137 -13.74 -0.87 15.07
CA GLU A 137 -14.06 -2.30 15.15
C GLU A 137 -13.52 -2.98 13.87
N ASP A 138 -12.89 -4.14 13.99
CA ASP A 138 -12.56 -5.05 12.87
C ASP A 138 -11.89 -4.40 11.64
N VAL A 139 -10.71 -3.79 11.82
CA VAL A 139 -9.87 -3.28 10.71
C VAL A 139 -9.04 -4.43 10.12
N GLU A 140 -9.19 -4.71 8.83
CA GLU A 140 -8.43 -5.75 8.14
C GLU A 140 -6.95 -5.34 7.96
N ASP A 141 -6.05 -6.33 7.89
CA ASP A 141 -4.62 -6.04 7.83
C ASP A 141 -4.21 -5.23 6.58
N GLU A 142 -4.96 -5.35 5.48
CA GLU A 142 -4.72 -4.63 4.22
C GLU A 142 -4.85 -3.11 4.38
N PHE A 143 -5.73 -2.63 5.28
CA PHE A 143 -5.90 -1.20 5.56
C PHE A 143 -4.58 -0.52 5.95
N TRP A 144 -3.78 -1.20 6.79
CA TRP A 144 -2.50 -0.67 7.27
C TRP A 144 -1.50 -0.47 6.14
N GLY A 145 -1.62 -1.29 5.09
CA GLY A 145 -0.82 -1.16 3.88
C GLY A 145 -1.08 0.15 3.14
N TYR A 146 -2.24 0.78 3.28
CA TYR A 146 -2.55 2.06 2.63
C TYR A 146 -2.11 3.30 3.43
N LEU A 147 -1.52 3.11 4.61
CA LEU A 147 -0.90 4.18 5.39
C LEU A 147 0.59 4.29 5.04
N HIS A 148 0.89 5.08 4.01
CA HIS A 148 2.25 5.31 3.51
C HIS A 148 2.84 6.62 4.00
N ASN A 149 4.14 6.65 4.27
CA ASN A 149 4.91 7.84 4.65
C ASN A 149 4.29 8.67 5.81
N ILE A 150 3.61 8.02 6.76
CA ILE A 150 3.00 8.69 7.90
C ILE A 150 4.09 9.17 8.86
N GLU A 151 4.10 10.45 9.20
CA GLU A 151 5.02 10.97 10.21
C GLU A 151 4.55 10.56 11.61
N LYS A 152 3.26 10.77 11.93
CA LYS A 152 2.71 10.42 13.25
C LYS A 152 1.29 9.88 13.17
N ILE A 153 1.07 8.78 13.89
CA ILE A 153 -0.26 8.24 14.17
C ILE A 153 -0.62 8.60 15.61
N TYR A 154 -1.77 9.26 15.77
CA TYR A 154 -2.40 9.50 17.06
C TYR A 154 -3.58 8.54 17.18
N TYR A 155 -3.62 7.76 18.26
CA TYR A 155 -4.65 6.77 18.48
C TYR A 155 -5.38 7.04 19.79
N GLY A 156 -6.71 7.11 19.74
CA GLY A 156 -7.54 7.32 20.92
C GLY A 156 -7.43 6.20 21.95
N GLY A 157 -7.16 4.97 21.48
CA GLY A 157 -7.13 3.80 22.35
C GLY A 157 -5.76 3.56 23.00
N THR A 158 -5.69 2.51 23.80
CA THR A 158 -4.45 2.05 24.44
C THR A 158 -3.57 1.28 23.47
N ASN A 159 -2.28 1.17 23.80
CA ASN A 159 -1.33 0.33 23.05
C ASN A 159 -1.77 -1.15 22.96
N GLU A 160 -2.47 -1.66 23.98
CA GLU A 160 -3.02 -3.02 23.96
C GLU A 160 -4.17 -3.17 22.96
N GLN A 161 -5.01 -2.15 22.83
CA GLN A 161 -6.08 -2.13 21.82
C GLN A 161 -5.49 -2.03 20.41
N TRP A 162 -4.48 -1.16 20.23
CA TRP A 162 -3.74 -1.04 18.97
C TRP A 162 -3.19 -2.40 18.52
N ASN A 163 -2.47 -3.12 19.39
CA ASN A 163 -1.87 -4.41 19.06
C ASN A 163 -2.89 -5.52 18.76
N LYS A 164 -4.14 -5.40 19.22
CA LYS A 164 -5.21 -6.34 18.87
C LYS A 164 -5.82 -6.04 17.50
N MET A 165 -5.93 -4.74 17.20
CA MET A 165 -6.52 -4.21 15.96
C MET A 165 -5.54 -4.33 14.79
N CYS A 166 -4.24 -4.12 15.02
CA CYS A 166 -3.19 -4.24 14.02
C CYS A 166 -2.29 -5.44 14.35
N GLN A 167 -2.57 -6.59 13.72
CA GLN A 167 -1.86 -7.85 13.95
C GLN A 167 -0.69 -8.07 12.97
N PHE A 168 -0.70 -7.36 11.82
CA PHE A 168 0.38 -7.29 10.83
C PHE A 168 1.75 -6.84 11.37
N GLY A 169 1.78 -6.30 12.59
CA GLY A 169 3.00 -5.88 13.26
C GLY A 169 3.50 -4.51 12.79
N ARG A 170 4.09 -3.75 13.72
CA ARG A 170 4.45 -2.33 13.51
C ARG A 170 5.46 -2.08 12.38
N LYS A 171 6.24 -3.10 12.00
CA LYS A 171 7.21 -3.02 10.88
C LYS A 171 6.55 -2.92 9.51
N GLY A 172 5.28 -3.32 9.39
CA GLY A 172 4.53 -3.29 8.14
C GLY A 172 3.79 -1.98 7.88
N ILE A 173 3.84 -1.04 8.83
CA ILE A 173 3.26 0.31 8.67
C ILE A 173 4.39 1.27 8.39
N GLU A 174 4.31 2.01 7.30
CA GLU A 174 5.26 3.08 6.98
C GLU A 174 4.91 4.34 7.79
N ALA A 175 5.04 4.22 9.11
CA ALA A 175 4.85 5.30 10.08
C ALA A 175 6.11 5.49 10.93
N ASN A 176 6.39 6.71 11.41
CA ASN A 176 7.55 6.94 12.29
C ASN A 176 7.18 6.78 13.78
N GLU A 177 6.08 7.41 14.22
CA GLU A 177 5.68 7.46 15.62
C GLU A 177 4.20 7.11 15.82
N LEU A 178 3.92 6.39 16.91
CA LEU A 178 2.58 6.11 17.40
C LEU A 178 2.39 6.70 18.80
N PHE A 179 1.34 7.49 18.98
CA PHE A 179 0.88 8.02 20.27
C PHE A 179 -0.45 7.35 20.61
N CYS A 180 -0.55 6.77 21.81
CA CYS A 180 -1.78 6.13 22.29
C CYS A 180 -2.43 6.95 23.42
N LYS A 181 -3.72 6.72 23.65
CA LYS A 181 -4.55 7.43 24.65
C LYS A 181 -4.65 8.93 24.36
N VAL A 182 -4.70 9.30 23.09
CA VAL A 182 -4.79 10.69 22.64
C VAL A 182 -6.25 11.10 22.59
N ASP A 183 -6.62 12.20 23.23
CA ASP A 183 -7.92 12.83 23.01
C ASP A 183 -7.84 13.67 21.72
N PRO A 184 -8.76 13.51 20.74
CA PRO A 184 -8.73 14.32 19.51
C PRO A 184 -8.82 15.84 19.79
N ASP A 185 -9.41 16.25 20.92
CA ASP A 185 -9.48 17.66 21.33
C ASP A 185 -8.15 18.19 21.89
N ASP A 186 -7.22 17.31 22.25
CA ASP A 186 -5.87 17.66 22.71
C ASP A 186 -4.83 17.69 21.57
N LEU A 187 -5.21 17.37 20.32
CA LEU A 187 -4.31 17.41 19.15
C LEU A 187 -3.71 18.81 18.94
N GLY A 188 -2.39 18.86 18.70
CA GLY A 188 -1.64 20.12 18.58
C GLY A 188 -1.25 20.73 19.94
N THR A 189 -1.52 20.04 21.05
CA THR A 189 -1.09 20.44 22.39
C THR A 189 -0.05 19.47 22.96
N GLU A 190 0.71 19.91 23.96
CA GLU A 190 1.69 19.09 24.70
C GLU A 190 1.09 17.80 25.28
N LYS A 191 -0.22 17.74 25.51
CA LYS A 191 -0.90 16.55 26.05
C LYS A 191 -1.03 15.42 25.01
N SER A 192 -1.13 15.76 23.73
CA SER A 192 -1.18 14.77 22.65
C SER A 192 0.18 14.11 22.38
N GLU A 193 1.26 14.73 22.85
CA GLU A 193 2.66 14.29 22.64
C GLU A 193 3.24 13.55 23.86
N SER A 194 2.49 12.57 24.39
CA SER A 194 3.08 11.60 25.34
C SER A 194 4.27 10.85 24.72
N SER A 195 5.08 10.12 25.49
CA SER A 195 6.23 9.39 24.95
C SER A 195 5.84 8.53 23.72
N PRO A 196 6.36 8.83 22.52
CA PRO A 196 5.99 8.10 21.31
C PRO A 196 6.51 6.67 21.35
N ILE A 197 5.74 5.78 20.74
CA ILE A 197 6.21 4.47 20.33
C ILE A 197 6.85 4.65 18.95
N VAL A 198 8.17 4.50 18.87
CA VAL A 198 8.89 4.51 17.58
C VAL A 198 8.53 3.24 16.81
N MET A 199 8.06 3.41 15.57
CA MET A 199 7.53 2.32 14.75
C MET A 199 8.64 1.67 13.86
N GLN A 200 9.72 2.41 13.58
CA GLN A 200 10.91 1.92 12.88
C GLN A 200 12.05 1.55 13.86
N GLU A 201 12.26 0.24 14.05
CA GLU A 201 13.40 -0.43 14.71
C GLU A 201 13.58 -0.32 16.25
N VAL A 202 13.56 -1.48 16.92
CA VAL A 202 14.51 -1.80 18.00
C VAL A 202 15.35 -2.99 17.55
N VAL A 203 16.65 -2.73 17.47
CA VAL A 203 17.76 -3.58 17.05
C VAL A 203 17.93 -4.82 17.95
N GLU A 204 18.37 -5.90 17.30
CA GLU A 204 18.90 -7.15 17.84
C GLU A 204 19.74 -6.97 19.11
N LYS A 205 19.53 -7.84 20.09
CA LYS A 205 20.42 -7.92 21.25
C LYS A 205 21.39 -9.09 21.06
N ASP A 206 22.51 -8.79 20.43
CA ASP A 206 23.70 -9.64 20.45
C ASP A 206 24.26 -9.78 21.88
N SER A 207 24.71 -10.98 22.18
CA SER A 207 25.18 -11.47 23.48
C SER A 207 26.55 -10.94 23.92
N LYS A 208 26.71 -10.57 25.21
CA LYS A 208 27.53 -11.29 26.23
C LYS A 208 27.79 -10.48 27.50
N ASP A 209 27.62 -11.19 28.64
CA ASP A 209 28.18 -11.04 30.00
C ASP A 209 27.89 -9.73 30.77
N GLU A 210 27.45 -9.70 32.04
CA GLU A 210 27.68 -10.59 33.19
C GLU A 210 26.51 -10.47 34.21
N SER A 211 26.37 -11.52 35.03
CA SER A 211 25.53 -11.71 36.24
C SER A 211 24.72 -10.53 36.84
N ASP A 212 23.43 -10.74 37.10
CA ASP A 212 22.98 -11.02 38.48
C ASP A 212 21.53 -11.53 38.56
N ASN A 213 21.31 -12.32 39.61
CA ASN A 213 20.22 -13.23 39.90
C ASN A 213 18.88 -12.54 40.25
N SER A 214 17.75 -12.86 39.58
CA SER A 214 16.41 -12.99 40.20
C SER A 214 15.26 -13.23 39.19
N SER A 215 14.71 -14.45 39.25
CA SER A 215 13.29 -14.83 39.13
C SER A 215 12.33 -14.08 38.18
N LYS A 216 11.96 -14.74 37.07
CA LYS A 216 10.56 -15.03 36.69
C LYS A 216 10.55 -16.02 35.52
N LEU A 217 9.69 -17.03 35.57
CA LEU A 217 9.44 -17.96 34.48
C LEU A 217 8.93 -17.21 33.25
N GLU A 218 9.79 -17.03 32.25
CA GLU A 218 9.44 -16.70 30.88
C GLU A 218 9.62 -17.99 30.06
N LYS A 219 8.57 -18.38 29.34
CA LYS A 219 8.57 -19.53 28.44
C LYS A 219 9.51 -19.18 27.28
N GLU A 220 10.62 -19.90 27.13
CA GLU A 220 11.55 -19.73 26.01
C GLU A 220 10.78 -19.86 24.69
N SER A 221 10.77 -18.80 23.87
CA SER A 221 10.24 -18.88 22.50
C SER A 221 11.27 -19.59 21.63
N LEU A 222 10.84 -20.65 20.94
CA LEU A 222 11.67 -21.43 20.03
C LEU A 222 12.22 -20.56 18.88
N SER A 223 13.39 -20.91 18.36
CA SER A 223 13.89 -20.32 17.11
C SER A 223 12.99 -20.70 15.93
N SER A 224 12.99 -19.92 14.84
CA SER A 224 12.12 -20.16 13.67
C SER A 224 12.27 -21.57 13.09
N LYS A 225 13.49 -22.13 13.11
CA LYS A 225 13.75 -23.51 12.68
C LYS A 225 13.16 -24.54 13.64
N GLU A 226 13.30 -24.32 14.95
CA GLU A 226 12.73 -25.21 15.96
C GLU A 226 11.20 -25.19 15.93
N GLN A 227 10.60 -24.01 15.74
CA GLN A 227 9.16 -23.86 15.57
C GLN A 227 8.67 -24.60 14.32
N PHE A 228 9.35 -24.43 13.18
CA PHE A 228 9.02 -25.16 11.94
C PHE A 228 9.06 -26.69 12.13
N VAL A 229 10.07 -27.20 12.85
CA VAL A 229 10.19 -28.64 13.15
C VAL A 229 9.08 -29.08 14.11
N GLU A 230 8.71 -28.27 15.10
CA GLU A 230 7.60 -28.55 16.00
C GLU A 230 6.26 -28.59 15.24
N ASP A 231 5.98 -27.58 14.44
CA ASP A 231 4.71 -27.40 13.70
C ASP A 231 4.49 -28.53 12.67
N SER A 232 5.57 -29.00 12.05
CA SER A 232 5.53 -30.11 11.09
C SER A 232 5.57 -31.51 11.73
N SER A 233 5.83 -31.62 13.03
CA SER A 233 6.13 -32.90 13.72
C SER A 233 5.02 -33.96 13.65
N LYS A 234 3.76 -33.55 13.45
CA LYS A 234 2.63 -34.48 13.24
C LYS A 234 2.69 -35.19 11.88
N TYR A 235 3.42 -34.63 10.93
CA TYR A 235 3.39 -35.03 9.52
C TYR A 235 4.75 -35.50 9.02
N LEU A 236 5.83 -34.87 9.48
CA LEU A 236 7.20 -35.13 9.06
C LEU A 236 8.05 -35.57 10.24
N SER A 237 9.01 -36.45 9.98
CA SER A 237 10.07 -36.72 10.96
C SER A 237 10.94 -35.48 11.13
N ALA A 238 11.58 -35.33 12.28
CA ALA A 238 12.48 -34.20 12.55
C ALA A 238 13.59 -34.09 11.50
N ASP A 239 14.14 -35.21 11.02
CA ASP A 239 15.17 -35.21 9.98
C ASP A 239 14.66 -34.63 8.65
N ILE A 240 13.43 -34.99 8.25
CA ILE A 240 12.82 -34.49 7.01
C ILE A 240 12.38 -33.03 7.15
N ALA A 241 11.83 -32.63 8.30
CA ALA A 241 11.50 -31.24 8.57
C ALA A 241 12.75 -30.35 8.54
N ASN A 242 13.85 -30.79 9.14
CA ASN A 242 15.13 -30.09 9.09
C ASN A 242 15.68 -30.00 7.65
N LYS A 243 15.63 -31.10 6.89
CA LYS A 243 16.05 -31.13 5.48
C LYS A 243 15.23 -30.14 4.65
N LEU A 244 13.90 -30.17 4.79
CA LEU A 244 13.00 -29.26 4.09
C LEU A 244 13.30 -27.79 4.41
N TYR A 245 13.45 -27.46 5.70
CA TYR A 245 13.79 -26.10 6.12
C TYR A 245 15.12 -25.63 5.53
N THR A 246 16.13 -26.50 5.50
CA THR A 246 17.43 -26.19 4.88
C THR A 246 17.34 -25.99 3.37
N ILE A 247 16.58 -26.83 2.65
CA ILE A 247 16.36 -26.63 1.20
C ILE A 247 15.74 -25.25 0.96
N ILE A 248 14.64 -24.93 1.67
CA ILE A 248 13.92 -23.67 1.47
C ILE A 248 14.80 -22.45 1.78
N THR A 249 15.56 -22.49 2.88
CA THR A 249 16.34 -21.33 3.31
C THR A 249 17.70 -21.21 2.62
N SER A 250 18.47 -22.28 2.59
CA SER A 250 19.87 -22.26 2.13
C SER A 250 19.98 -22.48 0.64
N ASP A 251 19.19 -23.40 0.07
CA ASP A 251 19.32 -23.78 -1.35
C ASP A 251 18.42 -22.91 -2.24
N LEU A 252 17.20 -22.58 -1.78
CA LEU A 252 16.25 -21.77 -2.53
C LEU A 252 16.33 -20.27 -2.22
N GLY A 253 16.83 -19.89 -1.03
CA GLY A 253 17.08 -18.51 -0.64
C GLY A 253 15.91 -17.76 0.00
N PHE A 254 14.90 -18.46 0.52
CA PHE A 254 13.82 -17.83 1.31
C PHE A 254 14.28 -17.55 2.74
N GLU A 255 13.76 -16.50 3.37
CA GLU A 255 14.25 -16.06 4.68
C GLU A 255 13.32 -16.47 5.82
N LYS A 256 12.01 -16.23 5.64
CA LYS A 256 10.95 -16.61 6.58
C LYS A 256 10.26 -17.87 6.08
N VAL A 257 10.09 -18.86 6.95
CA VAL A 257 9.50 -20.15 6.60
C VAL A 257 8.62 -20.63 7.74
N GLU A 258 7.34 -20.86 7.45
CA GLU A 258 6.34 -21.29 8.44
C GLU A 258 5.57 -22.50 7.91
N PHE A 259 5.50 -23.57 8.70
CA PHE A 259 4.75 -24.77 8.30
C PHE A 259 3.27 -24.60 8.66
N VAL A 260 2.40 -24.58 7.66
CA VAL A 260 0.96 -24.29 7.88
C VAL A 260 0.19 -25.57 8.18
N GLY A 261 0.44 -26.64 7.41
CA GLY A 261 -0.25 -27.91 7.60
C GLY A 261 -0.52 -28.67 6.31
N LYS A 262 -1.39 -29.67 6.41
CA LYS A 262 -1.78 -30.52 5.29
C LYS A 262 -2.62 -29.74 4.27
N ASP A 263 -2.28 -29.91 2.99
CA ASP A 263 -3.12 -29.47 1.89
C ASP A 263 -4.17 -30.52 1.50
N ASN A 264 -5.29 -30.11 0.89
CA ASN A 264 -6.34 -31.03 0.46
C ASN A 264 -5.98 -31.81 -0.81
N VAL A 265 -4.90 -31.43 -1.50
CA VAL A 265 -4.44 -32.06 -2.75
C VAL A 265 -3.44 -33.17 -2.44
N GLY A 266 -3.95 -34.36 -2.07
CA GLY A 266 -3.14 -35.56 -1.89
C GLY A 266 -2.70 -35.84 -0.45
N ASP A 267 -2.07 -37.00 -0.23
CA ASP A 267 -1.84 -37.52 1.13
C ASP A 267 -0.55 -37.03 1.80
N SER A 268 0.36 -36.46 1.02
CA SER A 268 1.69 -36.03 1.49
C SER A 268 2.08 -34.65 0.95
N VAL A 269 1.07 -33.79 0.79
CA VAL A 269 1.25 -32.40 0.33
C VAL A 269 1.00 -31.44 1.49
N TRP A 270 1.92 -30.50 1.67
CA TRP A 270 1.96 -29.58 2.79
C TRP A 270 2.00 -28.14 2.30
N ASN A 271 1.24 -27.28 2.97
CA ASN A 271 1.32 -25.84 2.82
C ASN A 271 2.44 -25.31 3.71
N VAL A 272 3.34 -24.56 3.10
CA VAL A 272 4.43 -23.83 3.77
C VAL A 272 4.37 -22.38 3.30
N TYR A 273 4.40 -21.45 4.24
CA TYR A 273 4.48 -20.04 3.92
C TYR A 273 5.95 -19.62 3.88
N CYS A 274 6.39 -19.06 2.76
CA CYS A 274 7.77 -18.65 2.51
C CYS A 274 7.78 -17.17 2.16
N ASP A 275 8.35 -16.32 3.03
CA ASP A 275 8.35 -14.86 2.90
C ASP A 275 6.95 -14.26 2.65
N ASP A 276 6.62 -13.96 1.40
CA ASP A 276 5.37 -13.37 0.92
C ASP A 276 4.55 -14.32 0.04
N ILE A 277 4.97 -15.58 -0.11
CA ILE A 277 4.32 -16.56 -0.99
C ILE A 277 3.91 -17.85 -0.26
N SER A 278 2.80 -18.44 -0.70
CA SER A 278 2.41 -19.80 -0.31
C SER A 278 3.09 -20.81 -1.22
N VAL A 279 3.71 -21.84 -0.62
CA VAL A 279 4.45 -22.88 -1.30
C VAL A 279 3.86 -24.25 -0.93
N LEU A 280 3.66 -25.07 -1.95
CA LEU A 280 3.26 -26.47 -1.78
C LEU A 280 4.50 -27.36 -1.78
N VAL A 281 4.51 -28.30 -0.85
CA VAL A 281 5.61 -29.25 -0.67
C VAL A 281 5.08 -30.67 -0.68
N VAL A 282 5.67 -31.55 -1.50
CA VAL A 282 5.49 -33.00 -1.38
C VAL A 282 6.64 -33.57 -0.57
N ALA A 283 6.34 -34.09 0.62
CA ALA A 283 7.34 -34.72 1.49
C ALA A 283 6.76 -35.85 2.34
N SER A 284 7.54 -36.91 2.56
CA SER A 284 7.22 -38.02 3.47
C SER A 284 8.49 -38.53 4.17
N ASP A 285 9.13 -39.53 3.58
CA ASP A 285 10.43 -40.10 3.91
C ASP A 285 11.57 -39.39 3.17
N ASP A 286 11.23 -38.59 2.16
CA ASP A 286 12.10 -37.57 1.61
C ASP A 286 11.29 -36.31 1.22
N VAL A 287 11.97 -35.23 0.81
CA VAL A 287 11.41 -34.07 0.13
C VAL A 287 11.47 -34.32 -1.36
N TYR A 288 10.31 -34.37 -2.03
CA TYR A 288 10.22 -34.72 -3.44
C TYR A 288 10.03 -33.50 -4.34
N ARG A 289 9.19 -32.54 -3.93
CA ARG A 289 8.87 -31.38 -4.76
C ARG A 289 8.49 -30.17 -3.93
N ILE A 290 8.87 -28.98 -4.40
CA ILE A 290 8.51 -27.68 -3.83
C ILE A 290 8.10 -26.77 -5.00
N TRP A 291 6.88 -26.22 -4.97
CA TRP A 291 6.37 -25.37 -6.05
C TRP A 291 5.35 -24.33 -5.58
N SER A 292 5.18 -23.27 -6.36
CA SER A 292 4.12 -22.27 -6.20
C SER A 292 3.68 -21.76 -7.57
N GLY A 293 2.38 -21.88 -7.87
CA GLY A 293 1.87 -21.57 -9.21
C GLY A 293 2.64 -22.33 -10.31
N ASP A 294 3.17 -21.57 -11.27
CA ASP A 294 3.98 -22.09 -12.39
C ASP A 294 5.46 -22.31 -12.03
N TYR A 295 5.91 -21.90 -10.85
CA TYR A 295 7.29 -22.03 -10.41
C TYR A 295 7.51 -23.34 -9.67
N THR A 296 8.29 -24.24 -10.25
CA THR A 296 8.88 -25.38 -9.52
C THR A 296 10.25 -24.96 -9.01
N PHE A 297 10.44 -24.99 -7.69
CA PHE A 297 11.69 -24.59 -7.04
C PHE A 297 12.62 -25.78 -6.84
N TYR A 298 12.05 -26.93 -6.49
CA TYR A 298 12.80 -28.14 -6.20
C TYR A 298 12.02 -29.36 -6.71
N GLU A 299 12.72 -30.31 -7.32
CA GLU A 299 12.15 -31.57 -7.75
C GLU A 299 13.19 -32.68 -7.73
N GLU A 300 12.85 -33.81 -7.09
CA GLU A 300 13.62 -35.08 -7.10
C GLU A 300 15.13 -34.89 -6.83
N GLY A 301 15.47 -34.19 -5.74
CA GLY A 301 16.87 -34.00 -5.36
C GLY A 301 17.53 -32.74 -5.95
N THR A 302 16.86 -32.03 -6.87
CA THR A 302 17.45 -30.96 -7.66
C THR A 302 16.77 -29.62 -7.42
N VAL A 303 17.55 -28.56 -7.20
CA VAL A 303 17.06 -27.19 -7.25
C VAL A 303 16.81 -26.81 -8.71
N VAL A 304 15.56 -26.50 -9.04
CA VAL A 304 15.10 -26.13 -10.38
C VAL A 304 15.17 -24.62 -10.58
N THR A 305 14.66 -23.86 -9.60
CA THR A 305 14.61 -22.39 -9.60
C THR A 305 14.81 -21.88 -8.18
N THR A 306 15.56 -20.80 -7.99
CA THR A 306 15.71 -20.11 -6.69
C THR A 306 14.74 -18.94 -6.54
N LYS A 307 14.55 -18.42 -5.31
CA LYS A 307 13.79 -17.18 -5.05
C LYS A 307 14.30 -16.02 -5.89
N GLN A 308 15.62 -15.88 -6.02
CA GLN A 308 16.22 -14.82 -6.83
C GLN A 308 15.81 -14.94 -8.30
N GLN A 309 15.93 -16.15 -8.87
CA GLN A 309 15.56 -16.40 -10.27
C GLN A 309 14.06 -16.23 -10.51
N MET A 310 13.22 -16.64 -9.56
CA MET A 310 11.79 -16.34 -9.60
C MET A 310 11.52 -14.84 -9.60
N ASN A 311 12.17 -14.08 -8.72
CA ASN A 311 11.99 -12.61 -8.64
C ASN A 311 12.42 -11.87 -9.92
N GLU A 312 13.28 -12.47 -10.74
CA GLU A 312 13.66 -11.93 -12.05
C GLU A 312 12.49 -11.99 -13.04
N THR A 313 11.53 -12.91 -12.91
CA THR A 313 10.41 -13.05 -13.86
C THR A 313 9.05 -12.77 -13.25
N PHE A 314 8.92 -12.92 -11.94
CA PHE A 314 7.67 -12.71 -11.24
C PHE A 314 7.32 -11.23 -11.17
N VAL A 315 6.13 -10.91 -11.67
CA VAL A 315 5.52 -9.59 -11.56
C VAL A 315 4.68 -9.59 -10.30
N LYS A 316 5.13 -8.86 -9.28
CA LYS A 316 4.37 -8.68 -8.04
C LYS A 316 3.12 -7.85 -8.30
N ASP A 317 2.02 -8.18 -7.64
CA ASP A 317 0.76 -7.43 -7.82
C ASP A 317 0.89 -5.97 -7.39
N GLU A 318 1.66 -5.68 -6.32
CA GLU A 318 1.95 -4.32 -5.86
C GLU A 318 2.63 -3.43 -6.92
N ASP A 319 3.45 -4.03 -7.79
CA ASP A 319 4.19 -3.29 -8.82
C ASP A 319 3.35 -3.03 -10.08
N ARG A 320 2.28 -3.80 -10.32
CA ARG A 320 1.52 -3.79 -11.58
C ARG A 320 0.96 -2.41 -11.90
N THR A 321 0.48 -1.69 -10.88
CA THR A 321 -0.05 -0.33 -11.04
C THR A 321 1.03 0.63 -11.53
N SER A 322 2.21 0.60 -10.94
CA SER A 322 3.35 1.45 -11.34
C SER A 322 3.82 1.13 -12.76
N TYR A 323 3.96 -0.16 -13.11
CA TYR A 323 4.27 -0.56 -14.48
C TYR A 323 3.21 -0.11 -15.48
N TYR A 324 1.93 -0.16 -15.09
CA TYR A 324 0.84 0.27 -15.95
C TYR A 324 0.82 1.78 -16.16
N VAL A 325 1.07 2.59 -15.11
CA VAL A 325 1.19 4.05 -15.22
C VAL A 325 2.34 4.44 -16.17
N ILE A 326 3.50 3.80 -16.02
CA ILE A 326 4.63 3.98 -16.95
C ILE A 326 4.20 3.63 -18.39
N ALA A 327 3.51 2.50 -18.58
CA ALA A 327 3.04 2.08 -19.88
C ALA A 327 2.05 3.08 -20.51
N GLN A 328 1.13 3.63 -19.72
CA GLN A 328 0.18 4.65 -20.17
C GLN A 328 0.90 5.92 -20.64
N ASP A 329 1.89 6.40 -19.86
CA ASP A 329 2.71 7.56 -20.23
C ASP A 329 3.45 7.32 -21.55
N ILE A 330 4.08 6.14 -21.71
CA ILE A 330 4.74 5.76 -22.95
C ILE A 330 3.74 5.75 -24.11
N VAL A 331 2.61 5.05 -23.99
CA VAL A 331 1.62 4.93 -25.08
C VAL A 331 1.08 6.31 -25.47
N MET A 332 0.82 7.20 -24.50
CA MET A 332 0.34 8.55 -24.75
C MET A 332 1.27 9.37 -25.65
N GLN A 333 2.60 9.17 -25.55
CA GLN A 333 3.58 9.86 -26.41
C GLN A 333 3.45 9.48 -27.89
N TYR A 334 2.83 8.34 -28.19
CA TYR A 334 2.68 7.80 -29.55
C TYR A 334 1.25 7.95 -30.11
N LEU A 335 0.30 8.42 -29.32
CA LEU A 335 -1.07 8.70 -29.79
C LEU A 335 -1.15 10.01 -30.57
N LYS A 336 -2.03 10.06 -31.58
CA LYS A 336 -2.28 11.28 -32.35
C LYS A 336 -3.04 12.35 -31.55
N ASN A 337 -3.89 11.91 -30.62
CA ASN A 337 -4.64 12.79 -29.72
C ASN A 337 -4.60 12.23 -28.28
N PRO A 338 -3.49 12.44 -27.54
CA PRO A 338 -3.28 11.82 -26.24
C PRO A 338 -4.35 12.21 -25.20
N THR A 339 -4.88 13.42 -25.27
CA THR A 339 -5.91 13.90 -24.31
C THR A 339 -7.28 13.23 -24.49
N SER A 340 -7.47 12.48 -25.57
CA SER A 340 -8.68 11.69 -25.81
C SER A 340 -8.56 10.23 -25.36
N ALA A 341 -7.38 9.82 -24.88
CA ALA A 341 -7.07 8.45 -24.50
C ALA A 341 -7.92 8.00 -23.32
N LYS A 342 -8.43 6.78 -23.42
CA LYS A 342 -9.13 6.06 -22.35
C LYS A 342 -8.55 4.67 -22.27
N PHE A 343 -7.86 4.41 -21.18
CA PHE A 343 -7.28 3.11 -20.88
C PHE A 343 -8.24 2.30 -19.98
N PRO A 344 -8.08 0.96 -19.90
CA PRO A 344 -8.71 0.15 -18.86
C PRO A 344 -8.53 0.76 -17.47
N TRP A 345 -9.55 0.66 -16.63
CA TRP A 345 -9.56 1.28 -15.30
C TRP A 345 -8.53 0.66 -14.35
N GLY A 346 -8.32 -0.66 -14.45
CA GLY A 346 -7.36 -1.40 -13.64
C GLY A 346 -6.43 -2.26 -14.50
N THR A 347 -5.72 -3.17 -13.84
CA THR A 347 -4.69 -4.03 -14.44
C THR A 347 -5.21 -5.42 -14.85
N ASP A 348 -6.49 -5.71 -14.62
CA ASP A 348 -7.12 -7.01 -14.92
C ASP A 348 -7.12 -7.37 -16.42
N GLU A 349 -7.26 -6.35 -17.26
CA GLU A 349 -7.23 -6.49 -18.73
C GLU A 349 -5.83 -6.21 -19.32
N ILE A 350 -4.83 -6.06 -18.47
CA ILE A 350 -3.46 -5.67 -18.83
C ILE A 350 -2.54 -6.87 -18.64
N GLY A 351 -1.81 -7.22 -19.70
CA GLY A 351 -0.80 -8.28 -19.63
C GLY A 351 0.54 -7.72 -19.19
N PHE A 352 1.24 -8.46 -18.33
CA PHE A 352 2.56 -8.12 -17.82
C PHE A 352 3.53 -9.28 -18.03
N ALA A 353 4.76 -8.95 -18.37
CA ALA A 353 5.89 -9.88 -18.32
C ALA A 353 7.13 -9.13 -17.83
N LYS A 354 8.07 -9.84 -17.21
CA LYS A 354 9.27 -9.27 -16.61
C LYS A 354 10.48 -10.16 -16.84
N SER A 355 11.63 -9.54 -17.05
CA SER A 355 12.94 -10.18 -16.98
C SER A 355 13.94 -9.21 -16.35
N GLY A 356 14.32 -9.48 -15.11
CA GLY A 356 15.11 -8.58 -14.29
C GLY A 356 14.42 -7.23 -14.13
N ASN A 357 15.02 -6.18 -14.70
CA ASN A 357 14.48 -4.82 -14.69
C ASN A 357 13.78 -4.43 -16.00
N VAL A 358 13.64 -5.34 -16.96
CA VAL A 358 12.90 -5.11 -18.20
C VAL A 358 11.47 -5.60 -18.02
N ILE A 359 10.52 -4.72 -18.27
CA ILE A 359 9.08 -4.97 -18.14
C ILE A 359 8.45 -4.85 -19.51
N ALA A 360 7.61 -5.81 -19.88
CA ALA A 360 6.68 -5.71 -21.00
C ALA A 360 5.26 -5.54 -20.46
N VAL A 361 4.53 -4.59 -21.02
CA VAL A 361 3.13 -4.34 -20.69
C VAL A 361 2.33 -4.30 -21.99
N GLN A 362 1.19 -4.98 -22.00
CA GLN A 362 0.28 -5.02 -23.14
C GLN A 362 -1.15 -4.71 -22.74
N GLY A 363 -1.89 -4.03 -23.61
CA GLY A 363 -3.28 -3.70 -23.37
C GLY A 363 -3.91 -3.01 -24.56
N TYR A 364 -4.97 -2.25 -24.30
CA TYR A 364 -5.63 -1.43 -25.32
C TYR A 364 -5.87 0.01 -24.84
N VAL A 365 -6.10 0.91 -25.77
CA VAL A 365 -6.49 2.29 -25.50
C VAL A 365 -7.56 2.72 -26.51
N ASP A 366 -8.62 3.35 -26.02
CA ASP A 366 -9.61 4.01 -26.88
C ASP A 366 -9.20 5.48 -27.05
N ALA A 367 -8.90 5.92 -28.28
CA ALA A 367 -8.48 7.29 -28.56
C ALA A 367 -9.02 7.81 -29.90
N THR A 368 -9.09 9.14 -30.03
CA THR A 368 -9.53 9.80 -31.26
C THR A 368 -8.41 9.78 -32.30
N ASN A 369 -8.71 9.26 -33.49
CA ASN A 369 -7.78 9.25 -34.62
C ASN A 369 -7.74 10.60 -35.36
N SER A 370 -6.92 10.70 -36.41
CA SER A 370 -6.76 11.93 -37.22
C SER A 370 -8.03 12.38 -37.96
N PHE A 371 -9.05 11.52 -38.04
CA PHE A 371 -10.34 11.80 -38.68
C PHE A 371 -11.45 12.14 -37.67
N GLY A 372 -11.12 12.24 -36.38
CA GLY A 372 -12.10 12.56 -35.33
C GLY A 372 -12.95 11.37 -34.88
N GLY A 373 -12.67 10.16 -35.36
CA GLY A 373 -13.33 8.93 -34.91
C GLY A 373 -12.65 8.33 -33.69
N GLN A 374 -13.44 7.78 -32.76
CA GLN A 374 -12.92 6.97 -31.65
C GLN A 374 -12.53 5.58 -32.16
N VAL A 375 -11.31 5.15 -31.85
CA VAL A 375 -10.74 3.86 -32.25
C VAL A 375 -10.09 3.21 -31.05
N ARG A 376 -10.30 1.90 -30.91
CA ARG A 376 -9.54 1.06 -29.99
C ARG A 376 -8.25 0.60 -30.64
N SER A 377 -7.13 0.91 -30.03
CA SER A 377 -5.81 0.48 -30.46
C SER A 377 -5.21 -0.53 -29.48
N GLN A 378 -4.66 -1.63 -29.99
CA GLN A 378 -3.85 -2.55 -29.20
C GLN A 378 -2.44 -1.99 -29.07
N TRP A 379 -1.84 -2.17 -27.91
CA TRP A 379 -0.49 -1.71 -27.66
C TRP A 379 0.34 -2.70 -26.85
N THR A 380 1.64 -2.65 -27.10
CA THR A 380 2.67 -3.34 -26.32
C THR A 380 3.82 -2.37 -26.14
N VAL A 381 4.30 -2.23 -24.90
CA VAL A 381 5.47 -1.42 -24.58
C VAL A 381 6.44 -2.23 -23.75
N GLU A 382 7.72 -1.99 -23.96
CA GLU A 382 8.79 -2.53 -23.13
C GLU A 382 9.67 -1.39 -22.65
N PHE A 383 10.01 -1.45 -21.38
CA PHE A 383 10.85 -0.45 -20.74
C PHE A 383 11.73 -1.09 -19.68
N ARG A 384 12.90 -0.50 -19.49
CA ARG A 384 13.80 -0.83 -18.39
C ARG A 384 13.51 0.09 -17.22
N VAL A 385 13.11 -0.47 -16.10
CA VAL A 385 12.91 0.27 -14.85
C VAL A 385 14.26 0.60 -14.24
N THR A 386 14.47 1.87 -13.93
CA THR A 386 15.66 2.34 -13.20
C THR A 386 15.35 2.65 -11.75
N ASP A 387 14.15 3.18 -11.48
CA ASP A 387 13.61 3.44 -10.15
C ASP A 387 12.08 3.40 -10.23
N LEU A 388 11.46 2.39 -9.62
CA LEU A 388 10.01 2.20 -9.73
C LEU A 388 9.22 3.19 -8.87
N ALA A 389 9.73 3.55 -7.69
CA ALA A 389 9.07 4.50 -6.79
C ALA A 389 9.03 5.89 -7.41
N ALA A 390 10.10 6.27 -8.13
CA ALA A 390 10.15 7.51 -8.90
C ALA A 390 9.56 7.38 -10.32
N LEU A 391 8.93 6.25 -10.66
CA LEU A 391 8.40 5.93 -12.00
C LEU A 391 9.40 6.26 -13.13
N SER A 392 10.68 6.00 -12.90
CA SER A 392 11.78 6.32 -13.81
C SER A 392 12.18 5.10 -14.64
N TYR A 393 12.29 5.31 -15.95
CA TYR A 393 12.45 4.23 -16.91
C TYR A 393 13.19 4.65 -18.19
N GLU A 394 13.66 3.66 -18.95
CA GLU A 394 14.18 3.79 -20.31
C GLU A 394 13.29 3.01 -21.28
N ILE A 395 12.75 3.66 -22.30
CA ILE A 395 11.91 3.01 -23.33
C ILE A 395 12.78 2.11 -24.20
N LEU A 396 12.39 0.85 -24.36
CA LEU A 396 13.08 -0.12 -25.22
C LEU A 396 12.31 -0.41 -26.50
N TYR A 397 10.99 -0.59 -26.37
CA TYR A 397 10.10 -0.91 -27.48
C TYR A 397 8.71 -0.33 -27.26
N VAL A 398 8.08 0.10 -28.35
CA VAL A 398 6.68 0.54 -28.38
C VAL A 398 6.04 -0.01 -29.63
N ASN A 399 4.82 -0.51 -29.52
CA ASN A 399 3.93 -0.85 -30.62
C ASN A 399 2.54 -0.34 -30.29
N VAL A 400 1.95 0.46 -31.18
CA VAL A 400 0.53 0.86 -31.11
C VAL A 400 -0.08 0.60 -32.48
N ASP A 401 -1.01 -0.35 -32.56
CA ASP A 401 -1.66 -0.80 -33.81
C ASP A 401 -0.67 -1.10 -34.96
N GLY A 402 0.44 -1.77 -34.65
CA GLY A 402 1.45 -2.16 -35.63
C GLY A 402 2.41 -1.05 -36.04
N GLN A 403 2.25 0.18 -35.52
CA GLN A 403 3.28 1.21 -35.60
C GLN A 403 4.26 0.98 -34.46
N SER A 404 5.48 0.57 -34.79
CA SER A 404 6.50 0.25 -33.79
C SER A 404 7.74 1.15 -33.83
N SER A 405 8.39 1.27 -32.68
CA SER A 405 9.65 1.96 -32.45
C SER A 405 10.48 1.17 -31.44
N GLY A 406 11.81 1.23 -31.56
CA GLY A 406 12.71 0.49 -30.66
C GLY A 406 12.95 -0.96 -31.06
N THR A 407 13.49 -1.76 -30.13
CA THR A 407 13.85 -3.18 -30.34
C THR A 407 13.07 -4.05 -29.38
N TYR A 408 12.21 -4.92 -29.91
CA TYR A 408 11.44 -5.89 -29.15
C TYR A 408 12.36 -6.91 -28.47
N ILE A 409 12.11 -7.17 -27.19
CA ILE A 409 12.80 -8.15 -26.37
C ILE A 409 11.78 -9.21 -25.95
N GLU A 410 11.96 -10.44 -26.43
CA GLU A 410 11.13 -11.56 -26.02
C GLU A 410 11.37 -11.85 -24.54
N LEU A 411 10.33 -11.64 -23.73
CA LEU A 411 10.29 -12.00 -22.31
C LEU A 411 9.57 -13.36 -22.20
N ASN A 412 10.20 -14.30 -21.48
CA ASN A 412 9.69 -15.67 -21.30
C ASN A 412 8.40 -15.74 -20.51
#